data_AF-A0A3D5P3I2-F1
#
_entry.id   AF-A0A3D5P3I2-F1
#
_cell.length_a   1.000
_cell.length_b   1.000
_cell.length_c   1.000
_cell.angle_alpha   90.00
_cell.angle_beta   90.00
_cell.angle_gamma   90.00
#
_symmetry.space_group_name_H-M   'P 1'
#
loop_
_entity.id
_entity.type
_entity.pdbx_description
1 polymer ?
#
loop_
_entity_poly.entity_id
_entity_poly.type
_entity_poly.pdbx_seq_one_letter_code
_entity_poly.pdbx_strand_id
1 'polypeptide(L)'
;MNSLTLSPKFIDTLTQILVNDLPGFEGQQVMMPAGRPVIMPELSEFKNLKPAAVLIALFEANGTEWRFPLIQRVEDGLAHSGQIALPGGRLEVGETVEMAALREAEEEIGLDSSSVTVIGNLSPLPIPV
;
A
#
# COMPACT_ATOMS: atom_id res chain seq x y z
N MET A 1 7.78 -30.15 -8.04
CA MET A 1 7.03 -29.08 -7.36
C MET A 1 7.95 -28.53 -6.28
N ASN A 2 8.63 -27.42 -6.55
CA ASN A 2 9.53 -26.81 -5.55
C ASN A 2 8.67 -26.04 -4.54
N SER A 3 8.64 -26.56 -3.31
CA SER A 3 8.05 -25.87 -2.18
C SER A 3 8.95 -24.70 -1.80
N LEU A 4 8.51 -23.48 -2.11
CA LEU A 4 9.10 -22.24 -1.60
C LEU A 4 8.79 -22.16 -0.11
N THR A 5 9.65 -22.75 0.72
CA THR A 5 9.61 -22.51 2.16
C THR A 5 10.18 -21.12 2.42
N LEU A 6 9.32 -20.15 2.70
CA LEU A 6 9.69 -18.77 2.98
C LEU A 6 10.15 -18.64 4.43
N SER A 7 11.46 -18.75 4.64
CA SER A 7 12.13 -18.54 5.94
C SER A 7 12.16 -17.05 6.35
N PRO A 8 12.51 -16.70 7.60
CA PRO A 8 12.77 -15.31 8.08
C PRO A 8 13.55 -14.39 7.12
N LYS A 9 14.34 -14.98 6.22
CA LYS A 9 14.98 -14.31 5.09
C LYS A 9 14.04 -13.44 4.24
N PHE A 10 12.75 -13.76 4.11
CA PHE A 10 11.87 -12.98 3.24
C PHE A 10 11.73 -11.53 3.71
N ILE A 11 11.35 -11.33 4.98
CA ILE A 11 11.20 -9.99 5.56
C ILE A 11 12.54 -9.28 5.61
N ASP A 12 13.63 -9.98 5.95
CA ASP A 12 14.97 -9.38 5.93
C ASP A 12 15.38 -8.92 4.53
N THR A 13 15.12 -9.74 3.50
CA THR A 13 15.41 -9.40 2.11
C THR A 13 14.56 -8.23 1.65
N LEU A 14 13.26 -8.23 1.96
CA LEU A 14 12.34 -7.16 1.61
C LEU A 14 12.75 -5.85 2.28
N THR A 15 13.10 -5.89 3.56
CA THR A 15 13.60 -4.74 4.32
C THR A 15 14.87 -4.18 3.67
N GLN A 16 15.82 -5.03 3.27
CA GLN A 16 17.02 -4.59 2.56
C GLN A 16 16.69 -3.95 1.20
N ILE A 17 15.74 -4.50 0.45
CA ILE A 17 15.32 -3.94 -0.85
C ILE A 17 14.69 -2.56 -0.67
N LEU A 18 13.84 -2.38 0.34
CA LEU A 18 13.12 -1.13 0.61
C LEU A 18 14.02 0.05 0.99
N VAL A 19 15.27 -0.21 1.37
CA VAL A 19 16.27 0.85 1.65
C VAL A 19 16.96 1.36 0.37
N ASN A 20 16.85 0.64 -0.75
CA ASN A 20 17.45 1.06 -2.02
C ASN A 20 16.50 1.92 -2.85
N ASP A 21 17.01 2.46 -3.96
CA ASP A 21 16.18 3.13 -4.95
C ASP A 21 15.11 2.19 -5.48
N LEU A 22 13.85 2.56 -5.25
CA LEU A 22 12.70 1.82 -5.73
C LEU A 22 12.45 2.15 -7.21
N PRO A 23 11.94 1.18 -8.00
CA PRO A 23 11.72 1.37 -9.43
C PRO A 23 10.68 2.45 -9.77
N GLY A 24 9.92 2.94 -8.78
CA GLY A 24 9.02 4.07 -8.96
C GLY A 24 8.01 3.85 -10.07
N PHE A 25 7.88 4.85 -10.94
CA PHE A 25 6.94 4.83 -12.05
C PHE A 25 7.19 3.67 -13.02
N GLU A 26 8.45 3.32 -13.29
CA GLU A 26 8.78 2.20 -14.19
C GLU A 26 8.19 0.89 -13.65
N GLY A 27 8.29 0.65 -12.34
CA GLY A 27 7.67 -0.50 -11.69
C GLY A 27 6.13 -0.44 -11.72
N GLN A 28 5.55 0.74 -11.51
CA GLN A 28 4.10 0.95 -11.56
C GLN A 28 3.53 0.71 -12.97
N GLN A 29 4.27 1.08 -14.02
CA GLN A 29 3.87 0.88 -15.41
C GLN A 29 3.71 -0.59 -15.78
N VAL A 30 4.54 -1.48 -15.23
CA VAL A 30 4.43 -2.94 -15.46
C VAL A 30 3.08 -3.48 -14.99
N MET A 31 2.53 -2.92 -13.90
CA MET A 31 1.26 -3.36 -13.29
C MET A 31 0.06 -2.55 -13.79
N MET A 32 0.26 -1.63 -14.74
CA MET A 32 -0.80 -0.80 -15.28
C MET A 32 -1.74 -1.62 -16.19
N PRO A 33 -3.08 -1.46 -16.07
CA PRO A 33 -4.01 -2.15 -16.96
C PRO A 33 -3.73 -1.83 -18.43
N ALA A 34 -3.80 -2.86 -19.28
CA ALA A 34 -3.60 -2.71 -20.72
C ALA A 34 -4.54 -1.65 -21.31
N GLY A 35 -4.00 -0.74 -22.12
CA GLY A 35 -4.76 0.33 -22.77
C GLY A 35 -4.98 1.57 -21.91
N ARG A 36 -4.54 1.61 -20.64
CA ARG A 36 -4.48 2.86 -19.89
C ARG A 36 -3.40 3.76 -20.49
N PRO A 37 -3.73 5.01 -20.89
CA PRO A 37 -2.71 5.92 -21.40
C PRO A 37 -1.69 6.16 -20.30
N VAL A 38 -0.40 5.99 -20.64
CA VAL A 38 0.72 6.37 -19.77
C VAL A 38 0.78 7.89 -19.78
N ILE A 39 -0.04 8.51 -18.94
CA ILE A 39 0.04 9.94 -18.67
C ILE A 39 1.06 10.07 -17.54
N MET A 40 2.27 10.53 -17.87
CA MET A 40 3.12 11.13 -16.84
C MET A 40 2.37 12.37 -16.37
N PRO A 41 1.92 12.45 -15.11
CA PRO A 41 1.21 13.62 -14.67
C PRO A 41 2.15 14.82 -14.82
N GLU A 42 1.70 15.90 -15.44
CA GLU A 42 2.44 17.16 -15.43
C GLU A 42 2.65 17.59 -13.97
N LEU A 43 3.78 18.23 -13.64
CA LEU A 43 4.06 18.68 -12.26
C LEU A 43 2.93 19.54 -11.66
N SER A 44 2.13 20.21 -12.51
CA SER A 44 0.95 20.96 -12.12
C SER A 44 -0.21 20.10 -11.60
N GLU A 45 -0.34 18.85 -12.06
CA GLU A 45 -1.40 17.92 -11.62
C GLU A 45 -1.14 17.41 -10.20
N PHE A 46 0.14 17.35 -9.79
CA PHE A 46 0.53 17.00 -8.42
C PHE A 46 0.14 18.06 -7.39
N LYS A 47 -0.04 19.33 -7.79
CA LYS A 47 -0.32 20.44 -6.85
C LYS A 47 -1.64 20.30 -6.10
N ASN A 48 -2.59 19.53 -6.65
CA ASN A 48 -3.92 19.35 -6.07
C ASN A 48 -4.15 17.92 -5.54
N LEU A 49 -3.11 17.08 -5.48
CA LEU A 49 -3.26 15.74 -4.94
C LEU A 49 -3.53 15.82 -3.44
N LYS A 50 -4.53 15.06 -3.01
CA LYS A 50 -4.81 14.86 -1.59
C LYS A 50 -3.92 13.72 -1.11
N PRO A 51 -3.03 13.95 -0.14
CA PRO A 51 -2.17 12.89 0.37
C PRO A 51 -3.04 11.82 1.05
N ALA A 52 -2.72 10.56 0.76
CA ALA A 52 -3.34 9.39 1.35
C ALA A 52 -2.27 8.32 1.58
N ALA A 53 -2.54 7.42 2.52
CA ALA A 53 -1.67 6.30 2.85
C ALA A 53 -2.49 5.01 2.89
N VAL A 54 -1.88 3.91 2.45
CA VAL A 54 -2.45 2.57 2.52
C VAL A 54 -1.43 1.62 3.14
N LEU A 55 -1.92 0.59 3.83
CA LEU A 55 -1.09 -0.40 4.51
C LEU A 55 -1.11 -1.74 3.77
N ILE A 56 0.06 -2.27 3.42
CA ILE A 56 0.23 -3.68 3.04
C ILE A 56 0.67 -4.43 4.30
N ALA A 57 -0.30 -4.86 5.11
CA ALA A 57 -0.04 -5.57 6.37
C ALA A 57 0.30 -7.04 6.11
N LEU A 58 1.59 -7.37 6.00
CA LEU A 58 2.06 -8.74 5.81
C LEU A 58 1.98 -9.54 7.11
N PHE A 59 1.33 -10.71 7.06
CA PHE A 59 1.30 -11.67 8.15
C PHE A 59 1.50 -13.10 7.64
N GLU A 60 2.05 -13.95 8.50
CA GLU A 60 2.27 -15.35 8.18
C GLU A 60 0.96 -16.14 8.36
N ALA A 61 0.54 -16.84 7.31
CA ALA A 61 -0.55 -17.78 7.30
C ALA A 61 -0.01 -19.21 7.21
N ASN A 62 -0.50 -20.09 8.09
CA ASN A 62 -0.17 -21.52 8.11
C ASN A 62 1.33 -21.86 8.24
N GLY A 63 2.18 -20.91 8.66
CA GLY A 63 3.61 -21.13 8.91
C GLY A 63 4.50 -21.20 7.66
N THR A 64 3.96 -20.90 6.47
CA THR A 64 4.70 -21.01 5.20
C THR A 64 4.34 -19.95 4.15
N GLU A 65 3.22 -19.24 4.32
CA GLU A 65 2.72 -18.28 3.34
C GLU A 65 2.61 -16.89 3.95
N TRP A 66 2.98 -15.86 3.19
CA TRP A 66 2.68 -14.48 3.55
C TRP A 66 1.37 -14.05 2.90
N ARG A 67 0.51 -13.40 3.68
CA ARG A 67 -0.75 -12.82 3.23
C ARG A 67 -0.87 -11.39 3.71
N PHE A 68 -1.79 -10.66 3.11
CA PHE A 68 -2.19 -9.33 3.57
C PHE A 68 -3.70 -9.17 3.43
N PRO A 69 -4.34 -8.39 4.30
CA PRO A 69 -5.77 -8.16 4.23
C PRO A 69 -6.12 -7.22 3.07
N LEU A 70 -7.30 -7.44 2.52
CA LEU A 70 -7.97 -6.50 1.62
C LEU A 70 -9.31 -6.15 2.27
N ILE A 71 -9.75 -4.92 2.04
CA ILE A 71 -11.07 -4.46 2.44
C ILE A 71 -11.96 -4.26 1.22
N GLN A 72 -13.26 -4.34 1.44
CA GLN A 72 -14.24 -3.77 0.54
C GLN A 72 -14.66 -2.42 1.12
N ARG A 73 -14.45 -1.34 0.35
CA ARG A 73 -14.83 0.01 0.80
C ARG A 73 -16.34 0.11 0.97
N VAL A 74 -16.78 0.89 1.94
CA VAL A 74 -18.20 1.14 2.22
C VAL A 74 -18.90 1.62 0.95
N GLU A 75 -20.13 1.15 0.75
CA GLU A 75 -20.99 1.64 -0.32
C GLU A 75 -21.68 2.95 0.10
N ASP A 76 -21.02 4.07 -0.13
CA ASP A 76 -21.48 5.41 0.27
C ASP A 76 -21.74 6.35 -0.92
N GLY A 77 -21.56 5.86 -2.15
CA GLY A 77 -21.76 6.63 -3.38
C GLY A 77 -20.64 7.65 -3.67
N LEU A 78 -19.58 7.70 -2.87
CA LEU A 78 -18.38 8.48 -3.16
C LEU A 78 -17.48 7.74 -4.18
N ALA A 79 -16.46 8.43 -4.66
CA ALA A 79 -15.44 7.82 -5.51
C ALA A 79 -14.87 6.55 -4.84
N HIS A 80 -14.76 5.47 -5.62
CA HIS A 80 -14.24 4.16 -5.18
C HIS A 80 -15.13 3.37 -4.20
N SER A 81 -16.38 3.80 -3.99
CA SER A 81 -17.41 3.07 -3.23
C SER A 81 -17.53 1.61 -3.70
N GLY A 82 -17.54 0.65 -2.77
CA GLY A 82 -17.67 -0.79 -3.03
C GLY A 82 -16.43 -1.47 -3.65
N GLN A 83 -15.34 -0.76 -3.91
CA GLN A 83 -14.13 -1.33 -4.51
C GLN A 83 -13.30 -2.13 -3.49
N ILE A 84 -12.60 -3.15 -3.98
CA ILE A 84 -11.56 -3.84 -3.22
C ILE A 84 -10.34 -2.94 -3.11
N ALA A 85 -9.84 -2.75 -1.91
CA ALA A 85 -8.73 -1.87 -1.60
C ALA A 85 -7.82 -2.45 -0.52
N LEU A 86 -6.63 -1.88 -0.40
CA LEU A 86 -5.83 -1.99 0.81
C LEU A 86 -6.46 -1.12 1.90
N PRO A 87 -6.34 -1.49 3.19
CA PRO A 87 -6.72 -0.60 4.28
C PRO A 87 -5.96 0.73 4.18
N GLY A 88 -6.65 1.84 4.40
CA GLY A 88 -6.04 3.16 4.28
C GLY A 88 -6.99 4.29 3.90
N GLY A 89 -6.47 5.50 4.04
CA GLY A 89 -7.25 6.71 3.90
C GLY A 89 -6.40 7.96 3.78
N ARG A 90 -7.03 9.11 3.98
CA ARG A 90 -6.39 10.42 3.80
C ARG A 90 -5.46 10.70 4.98
N LEU A 91 -4.36 11.42 4.72
CA LEU A 91 -3.55 11.95 5.80
C LEU A 91 -4.31 13.09 6.50
N GLU A 92 -4.30 13.06 7.83
CA GLU A 92 -4.74 14.18 8.66
C GLU A 92 -3.60 15.18 8.92
N VAL A 93 -3.96 16.35 9.45
CA VAL A 93 -3.00 17.42 9.71
C VAL A 93 -1.99 16.98 10.78
N GLY A 94 -0.72 16.92 10.39
CA GLY A 94 0.38 16.55 11.28
C GLY A 94 0.74 15.06 11.24
N GLU A 95 0.02 14.25 10.47
CA GLU A 95 0.35 12.83 10.31
C GLU A 95 1.52 12.61 9.34
N THR A 96 2.35 11.61 9.65
CA THR A 96 3.19 10.97 8.64
C THR A 96 2.37 9.97 7.83
N VAL A 97 2.91 9.50 6.70
CA VAL A 97 2.29 8.43 5.89
C VAL A 97 2.06 7.17 6.73
N GLU A 98 3.02 6.83 7.59
CA GLU A 98 2.94 5.66 8.47
C GLU A 98 1.86 5.81 9.54
N MET A 99 1.75 7.00 10.16
CA MET A 99 0.70 7.29 11.14
C MET A 99 -0.69 7.13 10.52
N ALA A 100 -0.91 7.73 9.35
CA ALA A 100 -2.20 7.63 8.65
C ALA A 100 -2.54 6.18 8.26
N ALA A 101 -1.57 5.43 7.70
CA ALA A 101 -1.79 4.05 7.30
C ALA A 101 -2.14 3.14 8.49
N LEU A 102 -1.46 3.31 9.63
CA LEU A 102 -1.71 2.52 10.84
C LEU A 102 -3.04 2.89 11.49
N ARG A 103 -3.36 4.18 11.61
CA ARG A 103 -4.65 4.65 12.14
C ARG A 103 -5.81 4.10 11.32
N GLU A 104 -5.76 4.25 10.01
CA GLU A 104 -6.82 3.76 9.11
C GLU A 104 -6.95 2.24 9.15
N ALA A 105 -5.85 1.50 9.22
CA ALA A 105 -5.91 0.04 9.37
C ALA A 105 -6.51 -0.37 10.74
N GLU A 106 -6.23 0.37 11.81
CA GLU A 106 -6.86 0.15 13.12
C GLU A 106 -8.37 0.42 13.05
N GLU A 107 -8.79 1.50 12.42
CA GLU A 107 -10.20 1.87 12.25
C GLU A 107 -10.98 0.90 11.35
N GLU A 108 -10.42 0.51 10.20
CA GLU A 108 -11.13 -0.27 9.17
C GLU A 108 -11.13 -1.78 9.44
N ILE A 109 -10.06 -2.32 10.02
CA ILE A 109 -9.91 -3.78 10.23
C ILE A 109 -9.55 -4.17 11.66
N GLY A 110 -9.43 -3.22 12.60
CA GLY A 110 -9.10 -3.51 14.00
C GLY A 110 -7.66 -3.97 14.22
N LEU A 111 -6.74 -3.62 13.32
CA LEU A 111 -5.33 -3.98 13.46
C LEU A 111 -4.68 -3.15 14.58
N ASP A 112 -4.23 -3.81 15.65
CA ASP A 112 -3.48 -3.15 16.72
C ASP A 112 -2.15 -2.60 16.17
N SER A 113 -2.07 -1.28 16.07
CA SER A 113 -0.92 -0.57 15.53
C SER A 113 0.38 -0.87 16.30
N SER A 114 0.29 -1.20 17.61
CA SER A 114 1.46 -1.55 18.42
C SER A 114 2.08 -2.91 18.08
N SER A 115 1.32 -3.77 17.39
CA SER A 115 1.79 -5.09 16.93
C SER A 115 2.50 -5.04 15.57
N VAL A 116 2.44 -3.90 14.88
CA VAL A 116 2.96 -3.73 13.53
C VAL A 116 4.41 -3.24 13.56
N THR A 117 5.29 -3.91 12.84
CA THR A 117 6.64 -3.42 12.54
C THR A 117 6.67 -2.89 11.12
N VAL A 118 6.80 -1.57 10.95
CA VAL A 118 6.97 -0.94 9.63
C VAL A 118 8.40 -1.15 9.15
N ILE A 119 8.56 -1.77 7.99
CA ILE A 119 9.87 -2.09 7.40
C ILE A 119 10.29 -1.16 6.26
N GLY A 120 9.39 -0.27 5.82
CA GLY A 120 9.68 0.73 4.78
C GLY A 120 8.44 1.18 4.01
N ASN A 121 8.64 2.14 3.10
CA ASN A 121 7.60 2.74 2.27
C ASN A 121 7.87 2.45 0.78
N LEU A 122 6.80 2.29 -0.01
CA LEU A 122 6.90 2.17 -1.46
C LEU A 122 6.89 3.55 -2.14
N SER A 123 7.26 3.59 -3.42
CA SER A 123 7.19 4.81 -4.21
C SER A 123 5.75 5.34 -4.30
N PRO A 124 5.52 6.66 -4.09
CA PRO A 124 4.20 7.25 -4.22
C PRO A 124 3.57 6.98 -5.59
N LEU A 125 2.26 6.76 -5.61
CA LEU A 125 1.48 6.52 -6.83
C LEU A 125 0.35 7.56 -6.94
N PRO A 126 0.40 8.47 -7.93
CA PRO A 126 -0.68 9.41 -8.20
C PRO A 126 -1.89 8.67 -8.76
N ILE A 127 -3.02 8.77 -8.07
CA ILE A 127 -4.30 8.24 -8.55
C ILE A 127 -5.19 9.42 -8.95
N PRO A 128 -5.54 9.56 -10.24
CA PRO A 128 -6.55 10.52 -10.65
C PRO A 128 -7.91 10.07 -10.09
N VAL A 129 -8.60 10.98 -9.40
CA VAL A 129 -9.97 10.81 -8.85
C VAL A 129 -11.00 11.50 -9.73
#